data_AF-A0A5B7G3K5-F1
#
_entry.id   AF-A0A5B7G3K5-F1
#
_cell.length_a   1.000
_cell.length_b   1.000
_cell.length_c   1.000
_cell.angle_alpha   90.00
_cell.angle_beta   90.00
_cell.angle_gamma   90.00
#
_symmetry.space_group_name_H-M   'P 1'
#
loop_
_entity.id
_entity.type
_entity.pdbx_description
1 polymer ?
#
loop_
_entity_poly.entity_id
_entity_poly.type
_entity_poly.pdbx_seq_one_letter_code
_entity_poly.pdbx_strand_id
1 'polypeptide(L)'
;MKKLCNHPDLLWEKVKAHEPGYADLEQFFPPGHDPRNLHPELSGKVAVLDAILALIRSSSDDKVVLISNYTQTLDLFQQLAALRRYPFVRLDGSMSIKKRAKIVEKFNDPCGGDFIFMLSSKAGGCGLNLIGANRLVMFDPDWNPANDEQAMARVWRDGQKKNCYIYRLLAQLFLLNAKTQKSLDVMVTKIQVPQVEAGGIIGLRGLGSDQVQRPWLER
;
A
#
# COMPACT_ATOMS: atom_id res chain seq x y z
N MET A 1 -9.55 13.57 -9.06
CA MET A 1 -8.53 12.75 -9.75
C MET A 1 -7.86 11.71 -8.84
N LYS A 2 -7.06 12.06 -7.80
CA LYS A 2 -6.33 11.04 -6.99
C LYS A 2 -7.21 9.91 -6.41
N LYS A 3 -8.40 10.24 -5.89
CA LYS A 3 -9.36 9.23 -5.37
C LYS A 3 -9.87 8.28 -6.46
N LEU A 4 -10.16 8.78 -7.66
CA LEU A 4 -10.60 7.95 -8.79
C LEU A 4 -9.54 6.90 -9.15
N CYS A 5 -8.26 7.30 -9.17
CA CYS A 5 -7.15 6.40 -9.45
C CYS A 5 -6.96 5.30 -8.39
N ASN A 6 -7.53 5.49 -7.19
CA ASN A 6 -7.51 4.49 -6.14
C ASN A 6 -8.71 3.54 -6.28
N HIS A 7 -9.94 4.08 -6.39
CA HIS A 7 -11.14 3.32 -6.71
C HIS A 7 -12.32 4.23 -7.10
N PRO A 8 -13.19 3.86 -8.06
CA PRO A 8 -14.39 4.62 -8.41
C PRO A 8 -15.33 4.87 -7.23
N ASP A 9 -15.53 3.88 -6.35
CA ASP A 9 -16.42 3.96 -5.18
C ASP A 9 -16.08 5.11 -4.22
N LEU A 10 -14.83 5.60 -4.22
CA LEU A 10 -14.44 6.77 -3.42
C LEU A 10 -15.10 8.07 -3.89
N LEU A 11 -15.76 8.05 -5.04
CA LEU A 11 -16.55 9.14 -5.59
C LEU A 11 -18.05 8.88 -5.55
N TRP A 12 -18.50 7.68 -5.15
CA TRP A 12 -19.90 7.26 -5.27
C TRP A 12 -20.88 8.24 -4.61
N GLU A 13 -20.57 8.70 -3.40
CA GLU A 13 -21.37 9.71 -2.69
C GLU A 13 -21.57 10.99 -3.52
N LYS A 14 -20.53 11.44 -4.23
CA LYS A 14 -20.58 12.63 -5.10
C LYS A 14 -21.40 12.39 -6.36
N VAL A 15 -21.30 11.18 -6.91
CA VAL A 15 -22.08 10.75 -8.07
C VAL A 15 -23.56 10.72 -7.71
N LYS A 16 -23.95 10.08 -6.61
CA LYS A 16 -25.35 10.02 -6.16
C LYS A 16 -25.92 11.37 -5.75
N ALA A 17 -25.10 12.24 -5.18
CA ALA A 17 -25.48 13.62 -4.88
C ALA A 17 -25.58 14.53 -6.13
N HIS A 18 -25.27 14.01 -7.34
CA HIS A 18 -25.24 14.78 -8.59
C HIS A 18 -24.40 16.07 -8.47
N GLU A 19 -23.27 16.01 -7.75
CA GLU A 19 -22.38 17.15 -7.62
C GLU A 19 -21.87 17.60 -9.01
N PRO A 20 -21.67 18.92 -9.24
CA PRO A 20 -21.13 19.42 -10.49
C PRO A 20 -19.83 18.72 -10.89
N GLY A 21 -19.80 18.13 -12.09
CA GLY A 21 -18.67 17.35 -12.61
C GLY A 21 -18.71 15.84 -12.33
N TYR A 22 -19.73 15.34 -11.62
CA TYR A 22 -19.91 13.91 -11.30
C TYR A 22 -21.26 13.32 -11.75
N ALA A 23 -22.23 14.16 -12.14
CA ALA A 23 -23.59 13.74 -12.48
C ALA A 23 -23.64 12.67 -13.59
N ASP A 24 -22.85 12.82 -14.65
CA ASP A 24 -22.83 11.88 -15.78
C ASP A 24 -21.99 10.62 -15.51
N LEU A 25 -21.45 10.44 -14.30
CA LEU A 25 -20.59 9.31 -13.99
C LEU A 25 -21.36 8.04 -13.59
N GLU A 26 -22.64 8.17 -13.17
CA GLU A 26 -23.44 7.02 -12.72
C GLU A 26 -23.57 5.95 -13.82
N GLN A 27 -23.63 6.36 -15.09
CA GLN A 27 -23.72 5.45 -16.25
C GLN A 27 -22.51 4.51 -16.41
N PHE A 28 -21.36 4.84 -15.81
CA PHE A 28 -20.15 4.01 -15.89
C PHE A 28 -20.07 2.97 -14.75
N PHE A 29 -20.98 3.02 -13.78
CA PHE A 29 -21.07 2.01 -12.73
C PHE A 29 -21.97 0.84 -13.17
N PRO A 30 -21.71 -0.38 -12.66
CA PRO A 30 -22.55 -1.52 -12.98
C PRO A 30 -24.00 -1.32 -12.49
N PRO A 31 -25.01 -1.89 -13.17
CA PRO A 31 -26.40 -1.81 -12.72
C PRO A 31 -26.55 -2.36 -11.29
N GLY A 32 -27.21 -1.59 -10.42
CA GLY A 32 -27.38 -1.98 -9.02
C GLY A 32 -26.11 -1.89 -8.15
N HIS A 33 -25.13 -1.08 -8.56
CA HIS A 33 -23.89 -0.87 -7.82
C HIS A 33 -24.15 -0.45 -6.35
N ASP A 34 -23.46 -1.13 -5.43
CA ASP A 34 -23.47 -0.85 -4.00
C ASP A 34 -22.01 -0.76 -3.50
N PRO A 35 -21.55 0.42 -3.03
CA PRO A 35 -20.16 0.62 -2.59
C PRO A 35 -19.80 -0.13 -1.31
N ARG A 36 -20.76 -0.82 -0.68
CA ARG A 36 -20.51 -1.73 0.44
C ARG A 36 -19.96 -3.08 -0.02
N ASN A 37 -20.16 -3.42 -1.29
CA ASN A 37 -19.64 -4.62 -1.93
C ASN A 37 -18.48 -4.22 -2.83
N LEU A 38 -17.25 -4.35 -2.30
CA LEU A 38 -16.06 -4.04 -3.08
C LEU A 38 -15.97 -4.94 -4.32
N HIS A 39 -15.78 -4.31 -5.47
CA HIS A 39 -15.48 -4.95 -6.76
C HIS A 39 -14.03 -4.61 -7.17
N PRO A 40 -13.03 -5.45 -6.81
CA PRO A 40 -11.61 -5.18 -7.11
C PRO A 40 -11.34 -4.85 -8.57
N GLU A 41 -12.10 -5.45 -9.49
CA GLU A 41 -12.01 -5.28 -10.94
C GLU A 41 -12.34 -3.86 -11.42
N LEU A 42 -13.05 -3.05 -10.62
CA LEU A 42 -13.36 -1.65 -10.97
C LEU A 42 -12.15 -0.71 -10.79
N SER A 43 -11.07 -1.19 -10.16
CA SER A 43 -9.83 -0.44 -10.01
C SER A 43 -8.62 -1.32 -10.31
N GLY A 44 -7.83 -0.93 -11.30
CA GLY A 44 -6.57 -1.62 -11.60
C GLY A 44 -5.66 -1.73 -10.37
N LYS A 45 -5.63 -0.72 -9.49
CA LYS A 45 -4.78 -0.76 -8.29
C LYS A 45 -5.28 -1.78 -7.28
N VAL A 46 -6.59 -1.85 -7.07
CA VAL A 46 -7.19 -2.82 -6.14
C VAL A 46 -7.09 -4.23 -6.70
N ALA A 47 -7.31 -4.43 -8.01
CA ALA A 47 -7.12 -5.72 -8.67
C ALA A 47 -5.67 -6.23 -8.54
N VAL A 48 -4.68 -5.35 -8.75
CA VAL A 48 -3.26 -5.68 -8.55
C VAL A 48 -2.94 -5.96 -7.08
N LEU A 49 -3.47 -5.16 -6.15
CA LEU A 49 -3.30 -5.40 -4.72
C LEU A 49 -3.87 -6.77 -4.32
N ASP A 50 -5.06 -7.11 -4.78
CA ASP A 50 -5.72 -8.40 -4.52
C ASP A 50 -4.85 -9.57 -5.02
N ALA A 51 -4.31 -9.46 -6.24
CA ALA A 51 -3.37 -10.44 -6.80
C ALA A 51 -2.07 -10.56 -5.99
N ILE A 52 -1.48 -9.44 -5.56
CA ILE A 52 -0.27 -9.43 -4.71
C ILE A 52 -0.55 -10.12 -3.38
N LEU A 53 -1.67 -9.79 -2.72
CA LEU A 53 -2.04 -10.38 -1.43
C LEU A 53 -2.31 -11.89 -1.56
N ALA A 54 -3.03 -12.31 -2.61
CA ALA A 54 -3.28 -13.72 -2.88
C ALA A 54 -1.98 -14.50 -3.09
N LEU A 55 -1.05 -13.96 -3.90
CA LEU A 55 0.24 -14.58 -4.17
C LEU A 55 1.08 -14.72 -2.89
N ILE A 56 1.19 -13.66 -2.09
CA ILE A 56 1.92 -13.71 -0.82
C ILE A 56 1.29 -14.76 0.08
N ARG A 57 -0.04 -14.74 0.23
CA ARG A 57 -0.76 -15.64 1.14
C ARG A 57 -0.62 -17.11 0.76
N SER A 58 -0.51 -17.42 -0.54
CA SER A 58 -0.35 -18.78 -1.05
C SER A 58 1.09 -19.28 -1.11
N SER A 59 2.08 -18.38 -1.14
CA SER A 59 3.49 -18.73 -1.36
C SER A 59 4.38 -18.57 -0.14
N SER A 60 3.96 -17.82 0.88
CA SER A 60 4.73 -17.62 2.11
C SER A 60 3.85 -17.40 3.35
N ASP A 61 4.51 -17.33 4.50
CA ASP A 61 3.97 -16.91 5.79
C ASP A 61 4.23 -15.42 6.07
N ASP A 62 4.57 -14.65 5.04
CA ASP A 62 4.90 -13.24 5.16
C ASP A 62 3.68 -12.41 5.56
N LYS A 63 3.88 -11.43 6.45
CA LYS A 63 2.85 -10.43 6.78
C LYS A 63 3.05 -9.17 5.93
N VAL A 64 1.94 -8.47 5.68
CA VAL A 64 1.89 -7.32 4.78
C VAL A 64 1.46 -6.05 5.52
N VAL A 65 2.22 -4.97 5.38
CA VAL A 65 1.79 -3.63 5.75
C VAL A 65 1.20 -2.93 4.53
N LEU A 66 -0.03 -2.45 4.63
CA LEU A 66 -0.70 -1.63 3.61
C LEU A 66 -0.73 -0.18 4.07
N ILE A 67 -0.14 0.72 3.30
CA ILE A 67 -0.13 2.15 3.61
C ILE A 67 -0.99 2.91 2.61
N SER A 68 -1.82 3.81 3.13
CA SER A 68 -2.53 4.80 2.32
C SER A 68 -2.57 6.19 2.96
N ASN A 69 -2.58 7.23 2.13
CA ASN A 69 -2.77 8.61 2.57
C ASN A 69 -4.25 8.95 2.87
N TYR A 70 -5.19 8.16 2.36
CA TYR A 70 -6.63 8.37 2.55
C TYR A 70 -7.26 7.28 3.41
N THR A 71 -7.93 7.67 4.50
CA THR A 71 -8.66 6.73 5.37
C THR A 71 -9.77 5.99 4.64
N GLN A 72 -10.42 6.64 3.66
CA GLN A 72 -11.43 5.99 2.82
C GLN A 72 -10.85 4.84 1.97
N THR A 73 -9.57 4.91 1.57
CA THR A 73 -8.90 3.79 0.92
C THR A 73 -8.67 2.64 1.92
N LEU A 74 -8.42 2.94 3.20
CA LEU A 74 -8.33 1.91 4.23
C LEU A 74 -9.66 1.21 4.45
N ASP A 75 -10.80 1.91 4.29
CA ASP A 75 -12.13 1.28 4.31
C ASP A 75 -12.25 0.24 3.18
N LEU A 76 -11.76 0.56 1.97
CA LEU A 76 -11.70 -0.40 0.86
C LEU A 76 -10.78 -1.60 1.17
N PHE A 77 -9.63 -1.38 1.80
CA PHE A 77 -8.76 -2.49 2.23
C PHE A 77 -9.46 -3.41 3.23
N GLN A 78 -10.26 -2.86 4.14
CA GLN A 78 -11.05 -3.68 5.06
C GLN A 78 -12.10 -4.51 4.33
N GLN A 79 -12.79 -3.93 3.35
CA GLN A 79 -13.73 -4.68 2.52
C GLN A 79 -13.02 -5.78 1.74
N LEU A 80 -11.86 -5.51 1.14
CA LEU A 80 -11.06 -6.51 0.43
C LEU A 80 -10.61 -7.64 1.36
N ALA A 81 -10.08 -7.29 2.54
CA ALA A 81 -9.62 -8.26 3.52
C ALA A 81 -10.79 -9.12 4.04
N ALA A 82 -11.97 -8.52 4.26
CA ALA A 82 -13.18 -9.25 4.63
C ALA A 82 -13.63 -10.21 3.51
N LEU A 83 -13.69 -9.72 2.26
CA LEU A 83 -14.05 -10.49 1.07
C LEU A 83 -13.15 -11.73 0.89
N ARG A 84 -11.85 -11.58 1.13
CA ARG A 84 -10.85 -12.64 1.01
C ARG A 84 -10.59 -13.40 2.31
N ARG A 85 -11.27 -13.05 3.40
CA ARG A 85 -11.11 -13.63 4.76
C ARG A 85 -9.67 -13.53 5.29
N TYR A 86 -9.00 -12.43 5.00
CA TYR A 86 -7.68 -12.11 5.53
C TYR A 86 -7.79 -11.50 6.93
N PRO A 87 -7.13 -12.07 7.95
CA PRO A 87 -7.02 -11.44 9.26
C PRO A 87 -6.25 -10.12 9.15
N PHE A 88 -6.78 -9.05 9.71
CA PHE A 88 -6.16 -7.74 9.62
C PHE A 88 -6.29 -6.92 10.89
N VAL A 89 -5.40 -5.94 11.02
CA VAL A 89 -5.48 -4.85 11.99
C VAL A 89 -5.38 -3.52 11.26
N ARG A 90 -6.04 -2.49 11.77
CA ARG A 90 -6.03 -1.14 11.21
C ARG A 90 -5.57 -0.13 12.27
N LEU A 91 -4.65 0.74 11.88
CA LEU A 91 -4.19 1.87 12.67
C LEU A 91 -4.37 3.17 11.87
N ASP A 92 -5.22 4.05 12.38
CA ASP A 92 -5.37 5.42 11.89
C ASP A 92 -5.45 6.43 13.05
N GLY A 93 -5.72 7.70 12.72
CA GLY A 93 -5.75 8.80 13.69
C GLY A 93 -6.81 8.66 14.78
N SER A 94 -7.84 7.85 14.60
CA SER A 94 -8.92 7.65 15.59
C SER A 94 -8.49 6.78 16.78
N MET A 95 -7.39 6.03 16.65
CA MET A 95 -6.97 5.07 17.67
C MET A 95 -6.19 5.73 18.81
N SER A 96 -6.57 5.41 20.06
CA SER A 96 -5.88 5.86 21.26
C SER A 96 -4.47 5.27 21.38
N ILE A 97 -3.55 6.01 22.01
CA ILE A 97 -2.12 5.62 22.15
C ILE A 97 -1.96 4.24 22.79
N LYS A 98 -2.71 3.96 23.87
CA LYS A 98 -2.65 2.65 24.57
C LYS A 98 -3.03 1.48 23.65
N LYS A 99 -4.05 1.68 22.80
CA LYS A 99 -4.50 0.63 21.86
C LYS A 99 -3.48 0.42 20.74
N ARG A 100 -2.78 1.48 20.29
CA ARG A 100 -1.74 1.40 19.26
C ARG A 100 -0.60 0.44 19.65
N ALA A 101 -0.06 0.57 20.86
CA ALA A 101 1.04 -0.29 21.32
C ALA A 101 0.64 -1.78 21.29
N LYS A 102 -0.55 -2.10 21.80
CA LYS A 102 -1.06 -3.48 21.85
C LYS A 102 -1.24 -4.11 20.46
N ILE A 103 -1.76 -3.36 19.48
CA ILE A 103 -1.94 -3.91 18.13
C ILE A 103 -0.60 -4.09 17.39
N VAL A 104 0.39 -3.24 17.66
CA VAL A 104 1.74 -3.35 17.09
C VAL A 104 2.44 -4.57 17.67
N GLU A 105 2.39 -4.75 18.98
CA GLU A 105 2.93 -5.92 19.66
C GLU A 105 2.31 -7.22 19.13
N LYS A 106 0.97 -7.28 19.08
CA LYS A 106 0.24 -8.43 18.53
C LYS A 106 0.63 -8.74 17.08
N PHE A 107 0.80 -7.71 16.26
CA PHE A 107 1.18 -7.90 14.86
C PHE A 107 2.62 -8.42 14.70
N ASN A 108 3.52 -7.97 15.56
CA ASN A 108 4.92 -8.40 15.58
C ASN A 108 5.12 -9.82 16.13
N ASP A 109 4.15 -10.38 16.84
CA ASP A 109 4.18 -11.77 17.30
C ASP A 109 4.20 -12.74 16.10
N PRO A 110 5.25 -13.56 15.91
CA PRO A 110 5.31 -14.57 14.86
C PRO A 110 4.21 -15.63 14.96
N CYS A 111 3.71 -15.89 16.17
CA CYS A 111 2.60 -16.81 16.44
C CYS A 111 1.23 -16.15 16.22
N GLY A 112 1.19 -14.83 16.01
CA GLY A 112 -0.02 -14.06 15.80
C GLY A 112 -0.65 -14.33 14.43
N GLY A 113 -1.97 -14.52 14.39
CA GLY A 113 -2.71 -14.84 13.16
C GLY A 113 -3.01 -13.66 12.23
N ASP A 114 -2.55 -12.44 12.56
CA ASP A 114 -2.79 -11.25 11.72
C ASP A 114 -1.92 -11.31 10.45
N PHE A 115 -2.53 -11.16 9.27
CA PHE A 115 -1.84 -11.17 7.98
C PHE A 115 -1.56 -9.75 7.48
N ILE A 116 -2.52 -8.83 7.65
CA ILE A 116 -2.46 -7.47 7.11
C ILE A 116 -2.44 -6.43 8.23
N PHE A 117 -1.51 -5.48 8.16
CA PHE A 117 -1.52 -4.26 8.96
C PHE A 117 -1.82 -3.05 8.07
N MET A 118 -3.00 -2.47 8.23
CA MET A 118 -3.43 -1.28 7.50
C MET A 118 -3.03 -0.03 8.28
N LEU A 119 -2.30 0.88 7.65
CA LEU A 119 -1.79 2.09 8.28
C LEU A 119 -2.12 3.32 7.44
N SER A 120 -2.75 4.32 8.06
CA SER A 120 -2.80 5.65 7.44
C SER A 120 -1.44 6.32 7.54
N SER A 121 -0.91 6.88 6.45
CA SER A 121 0.42 7.52 6.44
C SER A 121 0.56 8.59 7.54
N LYS A 122 -0.50 9.36 7.79
CA LYS A 122 -0.54 10.41 8.82
C LYS A 122 -0.44 9.87 10.25
N ALA A 123 -1.01 8.70 10.53
CA ALA A 123 -0.86 8.05 11.84
C ALA A 123 0.49 7.33 11.99
N GLY A 124 1.22 7.13 10.88
CA GLY A 124 2.53 6.49 10.83
C GLY A 124 3.72 7.37 11.26
N GLY A 125 3.50 8.66 11.52
CA GLY A 125 4.55 9.60 11.95
C GLY A 125 5.16 9.32 13.33
N CYS A 126 4.59 8.39 14.11
CA CYS A 126 4.97 8.13 15.50
C CYS A 126 6.16 7.16 15.69
N GLY A 127 6.93 6.79 14.67
CA GLY A 127 8.09 5.90 14.87
C GLY A 127 7.73 4.42 15.04
N LEU A 128 6.63 3.94 14.45
CA LEU A 128 6.14 2.57 14.63
C LEU A 128 7.19 1.51 14.23
N ASN A 129 7.22 0.40 14.96
CA ASN A 129 8.07 -0.75 14.67
C ASN A 129 7.19 -1.93 14.20
N LEU A 130 7.25 -2.27 12.92
CA LEU A 130 6.40 -3.29 12.28
C LEU A 130 7.25 -4.43 11.67
N ILE A 131 8.32 -4.83 12.37
CA ILE A 131 9.24 -5.91 11.95
C ILE A 131 8.59 -7.29 11.81
N GLY A 132 7.36 -7.49 12.31
CA GLY A 132 6.58 -8.71 12.06
C GLY A 132 6.17 -8.89 10.60
N ALA A 133 6.18 -7.82 9.80
CA ALA A 133 6.01 -7.87 8.37
C ALA A 133 7.33 -7.70 7.64
N ASN A 134 7.38 -8.19 6.42
CA ASN A 134 8.50 -8.01 5.48
C ASN A 134 8.02 -7.62 4.08
N ARG A 135 6.72 -7.38 3.92
CA ARG A 135 6.09 -6.86 2.70
C ARG A 135 5.45 -5.52 3.02
N LEU A 136 5.76 -4.48 2.26
CA LEU A 136 5.15 -3.16 2.36
C LEU A 136 4.51 -2.78 1.04
N VAL A 137 3.21 -2.49 1.03
CA VAL A 137 2.52 -1.93 -0.14
C VAL A 137 2.17 -0.48 0.13
N MET A 138 2.65 0.39 -0.75
CA MET A 138 2.39 1.82 -0.76
C MET A 138 1.38 2.07 -1.87
N PHE A 139 0.10 2.15 -1.49
CA PHE A 139 -0.99 2.12 -2.45
C PHE A 139 -1.14 3.43 -3.22
N ASP A 140 -0.85 4.53 -2.56
CA ASP A 140 -0.91 5.89 -3.06
C ASP A 140 0.30 6.65 -2.50
N PRO A 141 1.52 6.35 -3.00
CA PRO A 141 2.77 6.90 -2.47
C PRO A 141 2.77 8.43 -2.55
N ASP A 142 3.51 9.05 -1.63
CA ASP A 142 3.64 10.50 -1.61
C ASP A 142 4.60 10.95 -2.72
N TRP A 143 4.44 12.19 -3.18
CA TRP A 143 5.42 12.81 -4.08
C TRP A 143 6.71 13.13 -3.32
N ASN A 144 6.62 13.36 -2.01
CA ASN A 144 7.78 13.58 -1.16
C ASN A 144 8.48 12.24 -0.85
N PRO A 145 9.70 12.00 -1.39
CA PRO A 145 10.43 10.75 -1.16
C PRO A 145 10.74 10.51 0.32
N ALA A 146 10.87 11.56 1.13
CA ALA A 146 11.12 11.43 2.58
C ALA A 146 9.97 10.73 3.31
N ASN A 147 8.73 10.93 2.87
CA ASN A 147 7.57 10.26 3.46
C ASN A 147 7.61 8.75 3.13
N ASP A 148 8.03 8.42 1.91
CA ASP A 148 8.17 7.05 1.47
C ASP A 148 9.30 6.32 2.21
N GLU A 149 10.45 6.97 2.40
CA GLU A 149 11.57 6.47 3.22
C GLU A 149 11.16 6.20 4.67
N GLN A 150 10.42 7.13 5.28
CA GLN A 150 9.90 6.93 6.63
C GLN A 150 8.96 5.72 6.72
N ALA A 151 8.16 5.48 5.68
CA ALA A 151 7.26 4.33 5.59
C ALA A 151 8.06 3.01 5.51
N MET A 152 9.09 2.96 4.66
CA MET A 152 9.98 1.80 4.54
C MET A 152 10.71 1.49 5.86
N ALA A 153 11.19 2.51 6.57
CA ALA A 153 11.86 2.40 7.86
C ALA A 153 10.97 1.85 9.00
N ARG A 154 9.67 1.64 8.77
CA ARG A 154 8.77 0.95 9.72
C ARG A 154 8.92 -0.57 9.68
N VAL A 155 9.29 -1.11 8.52
CA VAL A 155 9.34 -2.55 8.24
C VAL A 155 10.79 -3.03 8.14
N TRP A 156 11.63 -2.24 7.46
CA TRP A 156 13.08 -2.49 7.35
C TRP A 156 13.81 -1.70 8.43
N ARG A 157 14.00 -2.35 9.58
CA ARG A 157 14.66 -1.82 10.76
C ARG A 157 15.30 -2.95 11.57
N ASP A 158 16.19 -2.60 12.50
CA ASP A 158 16.77 -3.53 13.47
C ASP A 158 15.73 -4.46 14.09
N GLY A 159 16.02 -5.76 14.09
CA GLY A 159 15.12 -6.82 14.50
C GLY A 159 14.37 -7.51 13.36
N GLN A 160 14.38 -6.95 12.15
CA GLN A 160 13.89 -7.64 10.95
C GLN A 160 14.79 -8.82 10.60
N LYS A 161 14.18 -9.99 10.38
CA LYS A 161 14.90 -11.24 10.07
C LYS A 161 14.65 -11.76 8.65
N LYS A 162 13.66 -11.22 7.95
CA LYS A 162 13.28 -11.62 6.58
C LYS A 162 13.67 -10.55 5.57
N ASN A 163 13.90 -10.96 4.32
CA ASN A 163 14.06 -10.02 3.21
C ASN A 163 12.83 -9.14 3.06
N CYS A 164 13.05 -7.83 2.98
CA CYS A 164 11.99 -6.84 2.83
C CYS A 164 11.69 -6.53 1.37
N TYR A 165 10.41 -6.44 1.02
CA TYR A 165 9.94 -6.08 -0.31
C TYR A 165 8.93 -4.96 -0.24
N ILE A 166 9.19 -3.90 -1.00
CA ILE A 166 8.37 -2.69 -1.07
C ILE A 166 7.69 -2.65 -2.44
N TYR A 167 6.39 -2.45 -2.47
CA TYR A 167 5.57 -2.35 -3.68
C TYR A 167 4.95 -0.97 -3.74
N ARG A 168 5.32 -0.16 -4.73
CA ARG A 168 4.69 1.15 -4.98
C ARG A 168 3.68 0.99 -6.10
N LEU A 169 2.40 1.27 -5.82
CA LEU A 169 1.32 1.21 -6.81
C LEU A 169 1.05 2.60 -7.37
N LEU A 170 1.38 2.78 -8.64
CA LEU A 170 1.17 4.02 -9.38
C LEU A 170 0.09 3.78 -10.43
N ALA A 171 -0.88 4.69 -10.52
CA ALA A 171 -1.81 4.71 -11.64
C ALA A 171 -1.33 5.79 -12.60
N GLN A 172 -0.98 5.39 -13.82
CA GLN A 172 -0.61 6.30 -14.87
C GLN A 172 -1.78 6.39 -15.85
N LEU A 173 -2.30 7.61 -16.01
CA LEU A 173 -3.27 7.89 -17.04
C LEU A 173 -2.50 8.21 -18.32
N PHE A 174 -2.55 7.30 -19.30
CA PHE A 174 -2.07 7.59 -20.64
C PHE A 174 -3.21 8.20 -21.47
N LEU A 175 -2.97 9.39 -21.99
CA LEU A 175 -3.79 9.95 -23.05
C LEU A 175 -3.24 9.43 -24.37
N LEU A 176 -3.81 8.33 -24.86
CA LEU A 176 -3.51 7.83 -26.20
C LEU A 176 -4.30 8.65 -27.22
N ASN A 177 -3.75 9.82 -27.58
CA ASN A 177 -4.20 10.77 -28.60
C ASN A 177 -5.65 11.31 -28.44
N ALA A 178 -5.90 12.48 -29.04
CA ALA A 178 -7.13 13.27 -28.88
C ALA A 178 -8.42 12.59 -29.40
N LYS A 179 -8.37 11.32 -29.83
CA LYS A 179 -9.52 10.53 -30.24
C LYS A 179 -9.38 9.09 -29.69
N THR A 180 -10.22 8.80 -28.69
CA THR A 180 -10.89 7.50 -28.44
C THR A 180 -10.23 6.33 -27.68
N GLN A 181 -9.17 6.49 -26.88
CA GLN A 181 -8.95 5.53 -25.77
C GLN A 181 -8.18 6.15 -24.60
N LYS A 182 -8.78 6.15 -23.40
CA LYS A 182 -8.06 6.40 -22.14
C LYS A 182 -7.75 5.04 -21.51
N SER A 183 -6.47 4.66 -21.43
CA SER A 183 -6.04 3.53 -20.59
C SER A 183 -5.53 4.05 -19.24
N LEU A 184 -5.96 3.38 -18.18
CA LEU A 184 -5.39 3.51 -16.85
C LEU A 184 -4.51 2.30 -16.63
N ASP A 185 -3.19 2.49 -16.74
CA ASP A 185 -2.24 1.43 -16.46
C ASP A 185 -1.76 1.54 -15.02
N VAL A 186 -1.61 0.39 -14.36
CA VAL A 186 -1.03 0.31 -13.02
C VAL A 186 0.41 -0.13 -13.13
N MET A 187 1.32 0.77 -12.78
CA MET A 187 2.73 0.45 -12.63
C MET A 187 3.00 0.00 -11.19
N VAL A 188 3.65 -1.15 -11.07
CA VAL A 188 4.12 -1.70 -9.80
C VAL A 188 5.63 -1.62 -9.79
N THR A 189 6.18 -0.79 -8.91
CA THR A 189 7.62 -0.83 -8.63
C THR A 189 7.85 -1.75 -7.43
N LYS A 190 8.50 -2.89 -7.66
CA LYS A 190 8.94 -3.81 -6.60
C LYS A 190 10.41 -3.53 -6.29
N ILE A 191 10.70 -3.19 -5.04
CA ILE A 191 12.05 -2.94 -4.53
C ILE A 191 12.34 -3.97 -3.45
N GLN A 192 13.39 -4.78 -3.64
CA GLN A 192 13.93 -5.60 -2.56
C GLN A 192 14.98 -4.78 -1.82
N VAL A 193 14.84 -4.66 -0.50
CA VAL A 193 15.81 -3.91 0.32
C VAL A 193 16.95 -4.84 0.73
N PRO A 194 18.23 -4.47 0.52
CA PRO A 194 19.36 -5.27 0.98
C PRO A 194 19.32 -5.47 2.49
N GLN A 195 19.62 -6.68 2.98
CA GLN A 195 19.86 -6.89 4.40
C GLN A 195 21.29 -6.46 4.76
N VAL A 196 21.43 -5.78 5.89
CA VAL A 196 22.74 -5.45 6.46
C VAL A 196 22.95 -6.41 7.63
N GLU A 197 23.83 -7.39 7.46
CA GLU A 197 24.22 -8.26 8.57
C GLU A 197 25.15 -7.52 9.55
N ALA A 198 25.05 -7.87 10.83
CA ALA A 198 25.95 -7.36 11.88
C ALA A 198 27.39 -7.81 11.57
N GLY A 199 28.12 -6.94 10.87
CA GLY A 199 29.44 -7.24 10.31
C GLY A 199 29.81 -6.40 9.08
N GLY A 200 28.87 -5.63 8.53
CA GLY A 200 29.11 -4.80 7.36
C GLY A 200 28.75 -5.51 6.06
N ILE A 201 28.59 -4.71 5.01
CA ILE A 201 28.18 -5.15 3.68
C ILE A 201 29.29 -6.05 3.09
N ILE A 202 29.17 -7.36 3.25
CA ILE A 202 30.00 -8.31 2.51
C ILE A 202 29.41 -8.40 1.09
N GLY A 203 29.86 -7.47 0.26
CA GLY A 203 29.53 -7.36 -1.16
C GLY A 203 30.32 -6.30 -1.92
N LEU A 204 31.14 -5.49 -1.22
CA LEU A 204 32.00 -4.46 -1.83
C LEU A 204 33.48 -4.62 -1.43
N ARG A 205 33.99 -5.84 -1.26
CA ARG A 205 35.44 -6.09 -1.38
C ARG A 205 35.77 -6.31 -2.84
N GLY A 206 35.88 -5.22 -3.60
CA GLY A 206 36.33 -5.29 -5.00
C GLY A 206 35.98 -4.09 -5.87
N LEU A 207 35.14 -3.16 -5.42
CA LEU A 207 34.82 -1.96 -6.19
C LEU A 207 35.21 -0.73 -5.38
N GLY A 208 36.08 0.07 -5.99
CA GLY A 208 36.60 1.31 -5.41
C GLY A 208 35.49 2.28 -5.02
N SER A 209 35.89 3.31 -4.29
CA SER A 209 35.06 4.39 -3.72
C SER A 209 34.10 5.10 -4.69
N ASP A 210 34.19 4.82 -5.99
CA ASP A 210 33.42 5.48 -7.06
C ASP A 210 32.19 4.68 -7.54
N GLN A 211 31.86 3.55 -6.90
CA GLN A 211 30.71 2.70 -7.29
C GLN A 211 29.58 2.61 -6.26
N VAL A 212 29.69 3.29 -5.11
CA VAL A 212 28.52 3.51 -4.22
C VAL A 212 27.75 4.74 -4.73
N GLN A 213 27.24 4.66 -5.96
CA GLN A 213 26.22 5.61 -6.40
C GLN A 213 24.94 5.29 -5.65
N ARG A 214 24.48 6.24 -4.81
CA ARG A 214 23.14 6.23 -4.23
C ARG A 214 22.16 6.54 -5.37
N PRO A 215 21.44 5.57 -5.95
CA PRO A 215 20.72 5.79 -7.21
C PRO A 215 19.48 6.69 -7.07
N TRP A 216 19.15 7.13 -5.85
CA TRP A 216 17.89 7.78 -5.51
C TRP A 216 18.03 9.26 -5.13
N LEU A 217 19.25 9.81 -5.09
CA LEU A 217 19.49 11.22 -4.74
C LEU A 217 19.68 12.14 -5.95
N GLU A 218 19.64 11.61 -7.17
CA GLU A 218 19.72 12.41 -8.40
C GLU A 218 18.57 12.05 -9.34
N ARG A 219 17.43 12.72 -9.15
CA ARG A 219 16.52 13.23 -10.19
C ARG A 219 15.34 13.97 -9.57
#